data_AF-B4G435-F1
#
_entry.id   AF-B4G435-F1
#
_cell.length_a   1.000
_cell.length_b   1.000
_cell.length_c   1.000
_cell.angle_alpha   90.00
_cell.angle_beta   90.00
_cell.angle_gamma   90.00
#
_symmetry.space_group_name_H-M   'P 1'
#
loop_
_entity.id
_entity.type
_entity.pdbx_description
1 polymer ?
#
loop_
_entity_poly.entity_id
_entity_poly.type
_entity_poly.pdbx_seq_one_letter_code
_entity_poly.pdbx_strand_id
1 'polypeptide(L)'
;MVINILLNNKELIVFDNEINFNDICTKIEEATHLRRDDYYLVSNGKRLTGDSSHQHESIHCILRQVGGKGGFGSMLRAIGAQIEKTTNREACRDLSGRRLRDINEEKRVRAWLGKQAEREREREERKKRQLLIASGMPKHDFKDEKYEEARANLADKVSDAFEEGLKQAEEIKEKHAAAASSASEQPSVSGIKRKTKTPGDDKTKAKKKKGALWIGDDISGSDTDDSDDSEEEQPETKKKIAIKS
;
A
#
# COMPACT_ATOMS: atom_id res chain seq x y z
N MET A 1 69.55 -0.19 -13.59
CA MET A 1 68.24 0.41 -13.95
C MET A 1 67.20 -0.66 -13.72
N VAL A 2 66.21 -0.44 -12.86
CA VAL A 2 65.39 -1.57 -12.37
C VAL A 2 64.10 -1.74 -13.21
N ILE A 3 63.86 -2.94 -13.73
CA ILE A 3 62.62 -3.38 -14.39
C ILE A 3 61.92 -4.36 -13.45
N ASN A 4 60.68 -4.03 -13.07
CA ASN A 4 59.87 -4.87 -12.18
C ASN A 4 58.81 -5.61 -12.99
N ILE A 5 58.80 -6.94 -12.91
CA ILE A 5 57.75 -7.78 -13.49
C ILE A 5 56.72 -8.09 -12.42
N LEU A 6 55.46 -7.76 -12.68
CA LEU A 6 54.34 -7.90 -11.75
C LEU A 6 53.36 -8.95 -12.28
N LEU A 7 52.99 -9.93 -11.46
CA LEU A 7 51.88 -10.86 -11.73
C LEU A 7 50.81 -10.64 -10.66
N ASN A 8 49.58 -10.33 -11.08
CA ASN A 8 48.49 -9.98 -10.15
C ASN A 8 48.89 -8.90 -9.13
N ASN A 9 49.64 -7.88 -9.59
CA ASN A 9 50.18 -6.79 -8.78
C ASN A 9 51.16 -7.22 -7.67
N LYS A 10 51.69 -8.44 -7.74
CA LYS A 10 52.80 -8.91 -6.92
C LYS A 10 54.08 -8.94 -7.74
N GLU A 11 55.18 -8.48 -7.16
CA GLU A 11 56.50 -8.53 -7.78
C GLU A 11 56.93 -9.99 -7.95
N LEU A 12 57.20 -10.39 -9.19
CA LEU A 12 57.73 -11.71 -9.53
C LEU A 12 59.24 -11.68 -9.65
N ILE A 13 59.76 -10.78 -10.48
CA ILE A 13 61.18 -10.72 -10.82
C ILE A 13 61.58 -9.26 -11.00
N VAL A 14 62.74 -8.93 -10.45
CA VAL A 14 63.37 -7.61 -10.52
C VAL A 14 64.64 -7.75 -11.36
N PHE A 15 64.83 -6.88 -12.34
CA PHE A 15 65.99 -6.88 -13.23
C PHE A 15 66.71 -5.55 -13.23
N ASP A 16 68.03 -5.57 -13.21
CA ASP A 16 68.83 -4.34 -13.16
C ASP A 16 69.34 -3.83 -14.52
N ASN A 17 69.05 -4.55 -15.61
CA ASN A 17 69.60 -4.31 -16.95
C ASN A 17 68.50 -4.20 -18.03
N GLU A 18 68.87 -3.67 -19.19
CA GLU A 18 68.05 -3.73 -20.41
C GLU A 18 67.96 -5.17 -20.89
N ILE A 19 66.74 -5.70 -21.01
CA ILE A 19 66.51 -7.10 -21.33
C ILE A 19 65.59 -7.18 -22.54
N ASN A 20 65.93 -8.08 -23.45
CA ASN A 20 65.14 -8.33 -24.65
C ASN A 20 63.82 -9.03 -24.28
N PHE A 21 62.78 -8.86 -25.09
CA PHE A 21 61.47 -9.47 -24.87
C PHE A 21 61.55 -11.00 -24.72
N ASN A 22 62.43 -11.66 -25.49
CA ASN A 22 62.62 -13.11 -25.41
C ASN A 22 63.21 -13.55 -24.07
N ASP A 23 64.16 -12.78 -23.52
CA ASP A 23 64.81 -13.08 -22.25
C ASP A 23 63.87 -12.84 -21.06
N ILE A 24 62.93 -11.90 -21.20
CA ILE A 24 61.83 -11.73 -20.24
C ILE A 24 60.92 -12.96 -20.27
N CYS A 25 60.54 -13.43 -21.46
CA CYS A 25 59.68 -14.61 -21.60
C CYS A 25 60.31 -15.88 -21.02
N THR A 26 61.60 -16.14 -21.29
CA THR A 26 62.30 -17.33 -20.77
C THR A 26 62.39 -17.32 -19.25
N LYS A 27 62.66 -16.16 -18.64
CA LYS A 27 62.71 -16.06 -17.17
C LYS A 27 61.35 -16.19 -16.51
N ILE A 28 60.29 -15.72 -17.17
CA ILE A 28 58.92 -15.96 -16.72
C ILE A 28 58.60 -17.47 -16.82
N GLU A 29 58.97 -18.13 -17.92
CA GLU A 29 58.83 -19.59 -18.08
C GLU A 29 59.58 -20.35 -16.97
N GLU A 30 60.82 -19.97 -16.65
CA GLU A 30 61.59 -20.58 -15.55
C GLU A 30 60.93 -20.39 -14.18
N ALA A 31 60.48 -19.17 -13.86
CA ALA A 31 59.91 -18.85 -12.56
C ALA A 31 58.49 -19.41 -12.34
N THR A 32 57.69 -19.50 -13.40
CA THR A 32 56.23 -19.77 -13.29
C THR A 32 55.77 -21.02 -14.04
N HIS A 33 56.63 -21.58 -14.91
CA HIS A 33 56.33 -22.74 -15.77
C HIS A 33 55.11 -22.51 -16.70
N LEU A 34 54.74 -21.25 -16.92
CA LEU A 34 53.67 -20.83 -17.83
C LEU A 34 54.18 -20.78 -19.26
N ARG A 35 53.38 -21.29 -20.22
CA ARG A 35 53.72 -21.16 -21.64
C ARG A 35 53.39 -19.77 -22.16
N ARG A 36 54.08 -19.33 -23.22
CA ARG A 36 53.86 -18.02 -23.86
C ARG A 36 52.41 -17.77 -24.28
N ASP A 37 51.67 -18.84 -24.57
CA ASP A 37 50.27 -18.76 -24.98
C ASP A 37 49.31 -18.51 -23.81
N ASP A 38 49.75 -18.72 -22.57
CA ASP A 38 48.94 -18.60 -21.36
C ASP A 38 48.99 -17.20 -20.75
N TYR A 39 49.88 -16.32 -21.21
CA TYR A 39 50.02 -14.97 -20.68
C TYR A 39 50.30 -13.93 -21.77
N TYR A 40 50.13 -12.66 -21.41
CA TYR A 40 50.62 -11.55 -22.22
C TYR A 40 51.18 -10.46 -21.31
N LEU A 41 52.13 -9.71 -21.85
CA LEU A 41 52.82 -8.66 -21.11
C LEU A 41 52.27 -7.29 -21.50
N VAL A 42 52.05 -6.43 -20.49
CA VAL A 42 51.54 -5.07 -20.65
C VAL A 42 52.46 -4.08 -19.94
N SER A 43 52.78 -2.99 -20.62
CA SER A 43 53.59 -1.89 -20.12
C SER A 43 52.83 -0.58 -20.38
N ASN A 44 52.57 0.22 -19.34
CA ASN A 44 51.77 1.45 -19.43
C ASN A 44 50.45 1.30 -20.23
N GLY A 45 49.77 0.16 -20.07
CA GLY A 45 48.51 -0.13 -20.75
C GLY A 45 48.63 -0.56 -22.23
N LYS A 46 49.84 -0.67 -22.79
CA LYS A 46 50.09 -1.19 -24.13
C LYS A 46 50.68 -2.60 -24.08
N ARG A 47 50.32 -3.45 -25.04
CA ARG A 47 50.83 -4.82 -25.13
C ARG A 47 52.27 -4.79 -25.66
N LEU A 48 53.20 -5.42 -24.93
CA LEU A 48 54.55 -5.61 -25.45
C LEU A 48 54.52 -6.51 -26.69
N THR A 49 55.23 -6.09 -27.71
CA THR A 49 55.54 -6.87 -28.91
C THR A 49 57.04 -6.75 -29.13
N GLY A 50 57.71 -7.81 -29.60
CA GLY A 50 59.14 -8.10 -29.43
C GLY A 50 60.20 -7.09 -29.91
N ASP A 51 59.80 -5.90 -30.36
CA ASP A 51 60.67 -4.87 -30.95
C ASP A 51 60.95 -3.69 -30.01
N SER A 52 60.40 -3.72 -28.79
CA SER A 52 60.52 -2.61 -27.84
C SER A 52 61.63 -2.88 -26.83
N SER A 53 62.69 -2.05 -26.85
CA SER A 53 63.69 -2.03 -25.78
C SER A 53 63.09 -1.31 -24.58
N HIS A 54 62.82 -2.04 -23.50
CA HIS A 54 62.16 -1.48 -22.32
C HIS A 54 63.20 -0.99 -21.33
N GLN A 55 63.34 0.32 -21.27
CA GLN A 55 64.12 1.01 -20.25
C GLN A 55 63.12 1.63 -19.26
N HIS A 56 63.12 1.18 -18.01
CA HIS A 56 62.42 1.82 -16.86
C HIS A 56 60.90 1.64 -16.70
N GLU A 57 60.32 0.49 -17.06
CA GLU A 57 58.88 0.31 -16.91
C GLU A 57 58.48 -0.93 -16.13
N SER A 58 57.45 -0.81 -15.29
CA SER A 58 56.83 -1.94 -14.60
C SER A 58 56.03 -2.76 -15.61
N ILE A 59 56.47 -4.00 -15.85
CA ILE A 59 55.85 -4.91 -16.80
C ILE A 59 54.82 -5.76 -16.06
N HIS A 60 53.57 -5.69 -16.47
CA HIS A 60 52.51 -6.52 -15.92
C HIS A 60 52.35 -7.80 -16.75
N CYS A 61 52.58 -8.95 -16.12
CA CYS A 61 52.23 -10.26 -16.65
C CYS A 61 50.77 -10.57 -16.33
N ILE A 62 49.95 -10.71 -17.37
CA ILE A 62 48.52 -10.98 -17.25
C ILE A 62 48.23 -12.36 -17.83
N LEU A 63 47.67 -13.24 -17.00
CA LEU A 63 47.24 -14.57 -17.41
C LEU A 63 46.03 -14.48 -18.35
N ARG A 64 46.06 -15.24 -19.43
CA ARG A 64 44.97 -15.42 -20.37
C ARG A 64 43.98 -16.40 -19.75
N GLN A 65 42.82 -15.90 -19.39
CA GLN A 65 41.73 -16.74 -18.91
C GLN A 65 41.00 -17.34 -20.12
N VAL A 66 40.86 -18.66 -20.15
CA VAL A 66 40.02 -19.40 -21.10
C VAL A 66 38.55 -19.16 -20.76
N GLY A 67 38.04 -17.97 -21.09
CA GLY A 67 36.66 -17.61 -20.74
C GLY A 67 36.25 -16.26 -21.29
N GLY A 68 35.16 -16.25 -22.04
CA GLY A 68 34.54 -15.05 -22.56
C GLY A 68 33.90 -14.25 -21.44
N LYS A 69 34.56 -13.18 -20.99
CA LYS A 69 33.99 -12.13 -20.10
C LYS A 69 32.77 -11.40 -20.71
N GLY A 70 32.23 -11.91 -21.81
CA GLY A 70 31.12 -11.38 -22.57
C GLY A 70 29.74 -11.81 -22.08
N GLY A 71 29.62 -12.68 -21.06
CA GLY A 71 28.31 -13.13 -20.54
C GLY A 71 27.41 -11.98 -20.08
N PHE A 72 27.99 -11.01 -19.37
CA PHE A 72 27.25 -9.81 -18.94
C PHE A 72 26.83 -8.94 -20.14
N GLY A 73 27.72 -8.73 -21.11
CA GLY A 73 27.40 -7.97 -22.33
C GLY A 73 26.39 -8.66 -23.25
N SER A 74 26.44 -9.99 -23.36
CA SER A 74 25.44 -10.78 -24.09
C SER A 74 24.09 -10.78 -23.38
N MET A 75 24.08 -10.85 -22.04
CA MET A 75 22.88 -10.72 -21.23
C MET A 75 22.25 -9.34 -21.42
N LEU A 76 23.05 -8.26 -21.38
CA LEU A 76 22.56 -6.91 -21.65
C LEU A 76 22.02 -6.77 -23.08
N ARG A 77 22.62 -7.42 -24.08
CA ARG A 77 22.08 -7.43 -25.45
C ARG A 77 20.77 -8.21 -25.55
N ALA A 78 20.65 -9.35 -24.89
CA ALA A 78 19.43 -10.15 -24.87
C ALA A 78 18.28 -9.40 -24.18
N ILE A 79 18.55 -8.80 -23.03
CA ILE A 79 17.59 -7.98 -22.28
C ILE A 79 17.23 -6.72 -23.08
N GLY A 80 18.23 -6.03 -23.64
CA GLY A 80 18.03 -4.81 -24.41
C GLY A 80 17.26 -5.03 -25.72
N ALA A 81 17.28 -6.24 -26.29
CA ALA A 81 16.45 -6.59 -27.45
C ALA A 81 14.97 -6.80 -27.08
N GLN A 82 14.69 -7.16 -25.84
CA GLN A 82 13.33 -7.37 -25.32
C GLN A 82 12.71 -6.11 -24.71
N ILE A 83 13.55 -5.17 -24.28
CA ILE A 83 13.09 -3.88 -23.74
C ILE A 83 12.76 -2.93 -24.89
N GLU A 84 11.48 -2.64 -25.06
CA GLU A 84 11.04 -1.54 -25.91
C GLU A 84 11.51 -0.19 -25.36
N LYS A 85 11.71 0.80 -26.25
CA LYS A 85 12.14 2.13 -25.83
C LYS A 85 11.14 2.69 -24.82
N THR A 86 11.61 2.96 -23.61
CA THR A 86 10.79 3.56 -22.56
C THR A 86 10.22 4.90 -23.04
N THR A 87 8.91 5.10 -22.93
CA THR A 87 8.24 6.37 -23.27
C THR A 87 8.39 7.42 -22.17
N ASN A 88 8.85 7.03 -20.99
CA ASN A 88 9.10 7.94 -19.87
C ASN A 88 10.30 8.84 -20.16
N ARG A 89 10.01 10.15 -20.33
CA ARG A 89 11.00 11.22 -20.57
C ARG A 89 11.27 12.08 -19.33
N GLU A 90 10.77 11.70 -18.17
CA GLU A 90 10.89 12.50 -16.93
C GLU A 90 12.34 12.64 -16.45
N ALA A 91 13.19 11.66 -16.79
CA ALA A 91 14.61 11.68 -16.46
C ALA A 91 15.41 12.67 -17.32
N CYS A 92 14.86 13.13 -18.45
CA CYS A 92 15.50 14.10 -19.31
C CYS A 92 15.56 15.48 -18.65
N ARG A 93 16.63 16.22 -18.96
CA ARG A 93 16.82 17.61 -18.52
C ARG A 93 16.39 18.58 -19.60
N ASP A 94 15.90 19.74 -19.20
CA ASP A 94 15.68 20.87 -20.09
C ASP A 94 16.97 21.66 -20.34
N LEU A 95 16.90 22.69 -21.20
CA LEU A 95 18.04 23.58 -21.48
C LEU A 95 18.45 24.45 -20.27
N SER A 96 17.60 24.52 -19.24
CA SER A 96 17.92 25.20 -17.98
C SER A 96 18.66 24.30 -16.99
N GLY A 97 18.78 22.99 -17.29
CA GLY A 97 19.43 21.98 -16.45
C GLY A 97 18.50 21.32 -15.42
N ARG A 98 17.23 21.70 -15.39
CA ARG A 98 16.18 21.15 -14.52
C ARG A 98 15.60 19.87 -15.12
N ARG A 99 15.16 18.92 -14.29
CA ARG A 99 14.55 17.67 -14.79
C ARG A 99 13.09 17.91 -15.17
N LEU A 100 12.62 17.21 -16.20
CA LEU A 100 11.21 17.23 -16.62
C LEU A 100 10.27 16.74 -15.52
N ARG A 101 10.74 15.84 -14.64
CA ARG A 101 10.02 15.42 -13.43
C ARG A 101 9.57 16.61 -12.58
N ASP A 102 10.51 17.45 -12.17
CA ASP A 102 10.26 18.57 -11.26
C ASP A 102 9.25 19.56 -11.87
N ILE A 103 9.37 19.81 -13.18
CA ILE A 103 8.46 20.70 -13.91
C ILE A 103 7.04 20.13 -13.95
N ASN A 104 6.89 18.82 -14.17
CA ASN A 104 5.60 18.18 -14.21
C ASN A 104 4.95 18.14 -12.82
N GLU A 105 5.74 17.89 -11.78
CA GLU A 105 5.30 17.94 -10.38
C GLU A 105 4.81 19.35 -10.01
N GLU A 106 5.54 20.40 -10.37
CA GLU A 106 5.11 21.78 -10.16
C GLU A 106 3.79 22.10 -10.88
N LYS A 107 3.65 21.66 -12.14
CA LYS A 107 2.40 21.81 -12.89
C LYS A 107 1.24 21.09 -12.21
N ARG A 108 1.47 19.86 -11.73
CA ARG A 108 0.47 19.06 -11.02
C ARG A 108 0.04 19.75 -9.73
N VAL A 109 0.99 20.24 -8.93
CA VAL A 109 0.70 20.97 -7.69
C VAL A 109 -0.06 22.26 -8.00
N ARG A 110 0.34 23.01 -9.02
CA ARG A 110 -0.36 24.24 -9.44
C ARG A 110 -1.78 23.97 -9.92
N ALA A 111 -2.00 22.92 -10.71
CA ALA A 111 -3.32 22.51 -11.15
C ALA A 111 -4.20 22.07 -9.97
N TRP A 112 -3.63 21.31 -9.03
CA TRP A 112 -4.34 20.88 -7.83
C TRP A 112 -4.76 22.05 -6.94
N LEU A 113 -3.88 23.05 -6.75
CA LEU A 113 -4.19 24.30 -6.06
C LEU A 113 -5.23 25.13 -6.80
N GLY A 114 -5.17 25.22 -8.13
CA GLY A 114 -6.20 25.88 -8.94
C GLY A 114 -7.58 25.25 -8.74
N LYS A 115 -7.64 23.91 -8.73
CA LYS A 115 -8.86 23.14 -8.46
C LYS A 115 -9.34 23.21 -7.00
N GLN A 116 -8.53 23.66 -6.03
CA GLN A 116 -8.97 23.80 -4.64
C GLN A 116 -10.09 24.82 -4.49
N ALA A 117 -9.97 25.97 -5.17
CA ALA A 117 -10.97 27.03 -5.08
C ALA A 117 -12.32 26.59 -5.67
N GLU A 118 -12.30 25.84 -6.76
CA GLU A 118 -13.49 25.24 -7.37
C GLU A 118 -14.12 24.18 -6.45
N ARG A 119 -13.31 23.27 -5.91
CA ARG A 119 -13.80 22.25 -4.94
C ARG A 119 -14.37 22.87 -3.67
N GLU A 120 -13.81 23.98 -3.20
CA GLU A 120 -14.34 24.71 -2.06
C GLU A 120 -15.70 25.33 -2.37
N ARG A 121 -15.80 25.99 -3.53
CA ARG A 121 -17.06 26.57 -3.98
C ARG A 121 -18.14 25.50 -4.15
N GLU A 122 -17.82 24.36 -4.75
CA GLU A 122 -18.75 23.25 -4.89
C GLU A 122 -19.16 22.66 -3.53
N ARG A 123 -18.20 22.48 -2.59
CA ARG A 123 -18.51 22.08 -1.21
C ARG A 123 -19.47 23.05 -0.54
N GLU A 124 -19.26 24.35 -0.69
CA GLU A 124 -20.15 25.37 -0.13
C GLU A 124 -21.54 25.34 -0.77
N GLU A 125 -21.62 25.20 -2.09
CA GLU A 125 -22.89 25.09 -2.81
C GLU A 125 -23.66 23.82 -2.41
N ARG A 126 -22.97 22.69 -2.25
CA ARG A 126 -23.57 21.44 -1.76
C ARG A 126 -24.07 21.58 -0.33
N LYS A 127 -23.29 22.21 0.57
CA LYS A 127 -23.72 22.51 1.95
C LYS A 127 -24.95 23.42 1.97
N LYS A 128 -24.99 24.46 1.13
CA LYS A 128 -26.14 25.38 1.01
C LYS A 128 -27.38 24.64 0.52
N ARG A 129 -27.25 23.78 -0.49
CA ARG A 129 -28.35 22.93 -0.99
C ARG A 129 -28.86 21.98 0.09
N GLN A 130 -27.96 21.33 0.84
CA GLN A 130 -28.33 20.43 1.93
C GLN A 130 -29.09 21.17 3.04
N LEU A 131 -28.63 22.36 3.42
CA LEU A 131 -29.29 23.20 4.42
C LEU A 131 -30.68 23.65 3.95
N LEU A 132 -30.82 24.02 2.67
CA LEU A 132 -32.10 24.40 2.09
C LEU A 132 -33.10 23.23 2.11
N ILE A 133 -32.64 22.03 1.73
CA ILE A 133 -33.45 20.81 1.77
C ILE A 133 -33.86 20.48 3.22
N ALA A 134 -32.92 20.55 4.15
CA ALA A 134 -33.19 20.29 5.57
C ALA A 134 -34.15 21.32 6.19
N SER A 135 -34.10 22.58 5.73
CA SER A 135 -35.04 23.62 6.16
C SER A 135 -36.41 23.51 5.50
N GLY A 136 -36.47 22.96 4.28
CA GLY A 136 -37.71 22.78 3.52
C GLY A 136 -38.48 21.50 3.84
N MET A 137 -37.85 20.54 4.53
CA MET A 137 -38.53 19.38 5.07
C MET A 137 -39.52 19.84 6.16
N PRO A 138 -40.84 19.66 5.97
CA PRO A 138 -41.81 20.02 6.98
C PRO A 138 -41.54 19.18 8.23
N LYS A 139 -41.10 19.86 9.30
CA LYS A 139 -40.99 19.24 10.62
C LYS A 139 -42.41 18.89 11.05
N HIS A 140 -42.70 17.60 11.10
CA HIS A 140 -43.99 17.12 11.59
C HIS A 140 -44.02 17.28 13.11
N ASP A 141 -44.56 18.41 13.57
CA ASP A 141 -44.85 18.64 14.97
C ASP A 141 -46.13 17.87 15.34
N PHE A 142 -45.99 16.76 16.06
CA PHE A 142 -47.13 16.02 16.61
C PHE A 142 -47.65 16.78 17.83
N LYS A 143 -48.70 17.60 17.62
CA LYS A 143 -49.38 18.39 18.65
C LYS A 143 -50.85 17.99 18.70
N ASP A 144 -51.12 16.91 19.42
CA ASP A 144 -52.47 16.39 19.64
C ASP A 144 -52.88 16.62 21.10
N GLU A 145 -53.81 17.54 21.34
CA GLU A 145 -54.27 17.89 22.69
C GLU A 145 -54.81 16.67 23.46
N LYS A 146 -55.58 15.80 22.78
CA LYS A 146 -56.11 14.56 23.38
C LYS A 146 -55.02 13.60 23.83
N TYR A 147 -53.89 13.57 23.12
CA TYR A 147 -52.76 12.70 23.47
C TYR A 147 -51.99 13.28 24.66
N GLU A 148 -51.79 14.60 24.70
CA GLU A 148 -51.17 15.28 25.83
C GLU A 148 -52.00 15.14 27.11
N GLU A 149 -53.32 15.32 27.02
CA GLU A 149 -54.26 15.06 28.11
C GLU A 149 -54.23 13.60 28.53
N ALA A 150 -54.23 12.65 27.60
CA ALA A 150 -54.14 11.23 27.92
C ALA A 150 -52.81 10.89 28.62
N ARG A 151 -51.70 11.53 28.24
CA ARG A 151 -50.38 11.36 28.87
C ARG A 151 -50.35 11.95 30.29
N ALA A 152 -50.94 13.12 30.49
CA ALA A 152 -51.08 13.72 31.82
C ALA A 152 -51.93 12.83 32.73
N ASN A 153 -53.11 12.42 32.26
CA ASN A 153 -54.00 11.54 33.00
C ASN A 153 -53.40 10.14 33.25
N LEU A 154 -52.47 9.67 32.40
CA LEU A 154 -51.78 8.40 32.62
C LEU A 154 -50.83 8.50 33.83
N ALA A 155 -50.18 9.64 34.04
CA ALA A 155 -49.31 9.84 35.21
C ALA A 155 -50.11 9.75 36.51
N ASP A 156 -51.28 10.40 36.55
CA ASP A 156 -52.17 10.38 37.71
C ASP A 156 -52.73 8.98 37.95
N LYS A 157 -53.20 8.29 36.90
CA LYS A 157 -53.69 6.90 37.01
C LYS A 157 -52.64 5.91 37.51
N VAL A 158 -51.37 6.10 37.16
CA VAL A 158 -50.27 5.27 37.66
C VAL A 158 -50.01 5.54 39.14
N SER A 159 -50.10 6.80 39.57
CA SER A 159 -50.01 7.17 40.99
C SER A 159 -51.14 6.55 41.80
N ASP A 160 -52.38 6.69 41.32
CA ASP A 160 -53.57 6.13 41.98
C ASP A 160 -53.49 4.61 42.10
N ALA A 161 -53.12 3.91 41.02
CA ALA A 161 -52.96 2.46 41.03
C ALA A 161 -51.85 2.00 42.00
N PHE A 162 -50.80 2.80 42.17
CA PHE A 162 -49.73 2.52 43.12
C PHE A 162 -50.20 2.71 44.57
N GLU A 163 -50.95 3.77 44.86
CA GLU A 163 -51.56 3.98 46.17
C GLU A 163 -52.58 2.90 46.53
N GLU A 164 -53.43 2.51 45.59
CA GLU A 164 -54.36 1.39 45.78
C GLU A 164 -53.62 0.07 46.00
N GLY A 165 -52.52 -0.17 45.27
CA GLY A 165 -51.66 -1.32 45.47
C GLY A 165 -50.99 -1.33 46.86
N LEU A 166 -50.57 -0.18 47.36
CA LEU A 166 -50.03 -0.03 48.72
C LEU A 166 -51.10 -0.26 49.78
N LYS A 167 -52.30 0.32 49.62
CA LYS A 167 -53.44 0.12 50.53
C LYS A 167 -53.88 -1.35 50.54
N GLN A 168 -53.95 -2.01 49.39
CA GLN A 168 -54.25 -3.45 49.33
C GLN A 168 -53.13 -4.27 49.96
N ALA A 169 -51.85 -3.90 49.79
CA ALA A 169 -50.75 -4.56 50.48
C ALA A 169 -50.78 -4.35 52.00
N GLU A 170 -51.24 -3.19 52.47
CA GLU A 170 -51.47 -2.90 53.89
C GLU A 170 -52.68 -3.65 54.43
N GLU A 171 -53.80 -3.70 53.72
CA GLU A 171 -54.96 -4.53 54.08
C GLU A 171 -54.62 -6.02 54.07
N ILE A 172 -53.78 -6.48 53.13
CA ILE A 172 -53.26 -7.85 53.13
C ILE A 172 -52.33 -8.03 54.33
N LYS A 173 -51.47 -7.07 54.68
CA LYS A 173 -50.68 -7.12 55.92
C LYS A 173 -51.55 -7.10 57.19
N GLU A 174 -52.65 -6.35 57.22
CA GLU A 174 -53.59 -6.28 58.35
C GLU A 174 -54.46 -7.53 58.44
N LYS A 175 -54.92 -8.08 57.31
CA LYS A 175 -55.60 -9.39 57.25
C LYS A 175 -54.64 -10.53 57.57
N HIS A 176 -53.37 -10.45 57.18
CA HIS A 176 -52.32 -11.37 57.61
C HIS A 176 -51.88 -11.14 59.06
N ALA A 177 -52.01 -9.94 59.63
CA ALA A 177 -51.75 -9.66 61.05
C ALA A 177 -52.92 -10.10 61.95
N ALA A 178 -54.16 -9.96 61.49
CA ALA A 178 -55.37 -10.47 62.13
C ALA A 178 -55.53 -12.00 61.94
N ALA A 179 -54.97 -12.59 60.88
CA ALA A 179 -54.82 -14.04 60.73
C ALA A 179 -53.56 -14.59 61.43
N ALA A 180 -52.55 -13.77 61.74
CA ALA A 180 -51.35 -14.16 62.50
C ALA A 180 -51.56 -14.20 64.03
N SER A 181 -52.75 -13.86 64.55
CA SER A 181 -53.18 -14.23 65.90
C SER A 181 -53.79 -15.65 65.98
N SER A 182 -53.66 -16.44 64.92
CA SER A 182 -53.90 -17.89 64.95
C SER A 182 -53.17 -18.58 63.79
N ALA A 183 -51.99 -19.11 64.12
CA ALA A 183 -51.11 -20.01 63.37
C ALA A 183 -49.80 -19.38 62.82
N SER A 184 -48.73 -19.96 63.34
CA SER A 184 -47.29 -19.76 63.19
C SER A 184 -46.70 -20.08 61.80
N GLU A 185 -45.64 -19.33 61.49
CA GLU A 185 -44.46 -19.65 60.66
C GLU A 185 -44.49 -19.51 59.11
N GLN A 186 -43.49 -18.75 58.64
CA GLN A 186 -43.01 -18.46 57.28
C GLN A 186 -42.21 -19.66 56.68
N PRO A 187 -41.61 -19.62 55.46
CA PRO A 187 -41.91 -18.92 54.20
C PRO A 187 -41.77 -19.86 52.94
N SER A 188 -42.03 -19.29 51.75
CA SER A 188 -41.18 -19.37 50.53
C SER A 188 -41.84 -19.74 49.18
N VAL A 189 -41.76 -18.78 48.26
CA VAL A 189 -41.56 -18.82 46.80
C VAL A 189 -41.79 -20.16 46.06
N SER A 190 -42.73 -20.16 45.09
CA SER A 190 -42.67 -21.09 43.96
C SER A 190 -43.19 -20.49 42.66
N GLY A 191 -42.26 -20.14 41.76
CA GLY A 191 -42.55 -19.83 40.37
C GLY A 191 -43.04 -21.07 39.60
N ILE A 192 -44.05 -20.88 38.75
CA ILE A 192 -44.63 -21.97 37.95
C ILE A 192 -44.08 -21.89 36.53
N LYS A 193 -43.10 -22.77 36.27
CA LYS A 193 -42.70 -23.23 34.93
C LYS A 193 -43.83 -24.07 34.33
N ARG A 194 -44.18 -23.86 33.06
CA ARG A 194 -44.90 -24.87 32.26
C ARG A 194 -43.98 -25.41 31.17
N LYS A 195 -43.86 -26.74 31.18
CA LYS A 195 -43.01 -27.60 30.34
C LYS A 195 -43.93 -28.37 29.39
N THR A 196 -43.60 -28.37 28.11
CA THR A 196 -44.06 -29.39 27.17
C THR A 196 -42.86 -29.84 26.32
N LYS A 197 -42.52 -31.13 26.45
CA LYS A 197 -41.71 -31.93 25.50
C LYS A 197 -42.66 -33.03 25.00
N THR A 198 -42.69 -33.46 23.75
CA THR A 198 -41.71 -34.17 22.88
C THR A 198 -42.43 -34.48 21.52
N PRO A 199 -41.88 -35.20 20.50
CA PRO A 199 -40.51 -35.59 20.12
C PRO A 199 -40.19 -35.31 18.62
N GLY A 200 -38.96 -35.58 18.16
CA GLY A 200 -38.69 -35.83 16.73
C GLY A 200 -37.40 -35.22 16.18
N ASP A 201 -36.43 -36.09 15.89
CA ASP A 201 -35.13 -35.85 15.25
C ASP A 201 -35.27 -35.21 13.86
N ASP A 202 -34.45 -34.19 13.54
CA ASP A 202 -33.61 -34.23 12.33
C ASP A 202 -32.56 -33.11 12.28
N LYS A 203 -31.35 -33.47 11.87
CA LYS A 203 -30.20 -32.57 11.72
C LYS A 203 -30.24 -31.89 10.35
N THR A 204 -30.47 -30.58 10.28
CA THR A 204 -29.93 -29.75 9.18
C THR A 204 -29.59 -28.31 9.62
N LYS A 205 -28.49 -27.80 9.08
CA LYS A 205 -27.85 -26.52 9.41
C LYS A 205 -28.76 -25.32 9.11
N ALA A 206 -29.14 -24.54 10.13
CA ALA A 206 -29.78 -23.24 9.96
C ALA A 206 -28.79 -22.10 10.26
N LYS A 207 -28.48 -21.30 9.23
CA LYS A 207 -27.75 -20.04 9.35
C LYS A 207 -28.49 -19.10 10.30
N LYS A 208 -27.76 -18.51 11.26
CA LYS A 208 -28.26 -17.40 12.09
C LYS A 208 -28.67 -16.24 11.16
N LYS A 209 -29.97 -15.99 11.00
CA LYS A 209 -30.45 -14.68 10.56
C LYS A 209 -30.26 -13.74 11.75
N LYS A 210 -29.29 -12.82 11.64
CA LYS A 210 -29.22 -11.68 12.54
C LYS A 210 -30.52 -10.90 12.42
N GLY A 211 -31.15 -10.62 13.55
CA GLY A 211 -32.33 -9.78 13.63
C GLY A 211 -32.04 -8.45 12.97
N ALA A 212 -33.02 -7.96 12.22
CA ALA A 212 -33.06 -6.60 11.73
C ALA A 212 -32.95 -5.67 12.95
N LEU A 213 -31.74 -5.14 13.16
CA LEU A 213 -31.53 -3.99 14.02
C LEU A 213 -32.17 -2.82 13.27
N TRP A 214 -33.30 -2.37 13.79
CA TRP A 214 -33.89 -1.10 13.46
C TRP A 214 -32.84 0.02 13.63
N ILE A 215 -32.66 0.81 12.57
CA ILE A 215 -32.20 2.21 12.56
C ILE A 215 -30.95 2.49 13.40
N GLY A 216 -29.81 2.59 12.71
CA GLY A 216 -28.62 3.23 13.27
C GLY A 216 -27.33 2.70 12.67
N ASP A 217 -27.00 3.12 11.44
CA ASP A 217 -25.59 3.39 11.06
C ASP A 217 -25.41 4.09 9.68
N ASP A 218 -26.45 4.25 8.86
CA ASP A 218 -26.31 4.88 7.52
C ASP A 218 -26.46 6.42 7.53
N ILE A 219 -25.80 7.15 8.44
CA ILE A 219 -25.67 8.62 8.31
C ILE A 219 -24.29 9.19 8.66
N SER A 220 -23.25 8.36 8.75
CA SER A 220 -21.88 8.81 8.98
C SER A 220 -20.90 8.01 8.14
N GLY A 221 -20.71 8.41 6.89
CA GLY A 221 -19.65 7.85 6.05
C GLY A 221 -19.92 7.90 4.55
N SER A 222 -20.17 9.09 4.00
CA SER A 222 -20.07 9.29 2.55
C SER A 222 -18.85 10.16 2.25
N ASP A 223 -17.68 9.63 2.57
CA ASP A 223 -16.47 9.89 1.80
C ASP A 223 -16.48 8.89 0.65
N THR A 224 -17.24 9.22 -0.40
CA THR A 224 -17.03 8.62 -1.71
C THR A 224 -15.78 9.29 -2.28
N ASP A 225 -14.65 8.58 -2.16
CA ASP A 225 -13.46 8.80 -2.98
C ASP A 225 -13.90 8.87 -4.45
N ASP A 226 -13.80 10.07 -5.03
CA ASP A 226 -14.08 10.31 -6.43
C ASP A 226 -12.89 9.79 -7.23
N SER A 227 -13.10 8.63 -7.84
CA SER A 227 -12.11 7.93 -8.63
C SER A 227 -11.83 8.74 -9.90
N ASP A 228 -10.64 9.34 -9.94
CA ASP A 228 -10.07 10.13 -11.04
C ASP A 228 -10.13 9.33 -12.36
N ASP A 229 -11.14 9.61 -13.19
CA ASP A 229 -11.29 9.05 -14.53
C ASP A 229 -10.24 9.71 -15.45
N SER A 230 -9.18 8.94 -15.72
CA SER A 230 -8.09 9.36 -16.59
C SER A 230 -8.54 9.28 -18.04
N GLU A 231 -9.01 10.39 -18.61
CA GLU A 231 -9.19 10.50 -20.06
C GLU A 231 -7.81 10.46 -20.75
N GLU A 232 -7.45 9.29 -21.28
CA GLU A 232 -6.39 9.14 -22.27
C GLU A 232 -6.82 9.80 -23.59
N GLU A 233 -6.29 10.99 -23.86
CA GLU A 233 -6.25 11.58 -25.20
C GLU A 233 -5.50 10.63 -26.16
N GLN A 234 -6.24 9.92 -27.00
CA GLN A 234 -5.67 9.18 -28.13
C GLN A 234 -5.27 10.15 -29.26
N PRO A 235 -4.05 10.03 -29.83
CA PRO A 235 -3.68 10.83 -30.99
C PRO A 235 -4.37 10.30 -32.26
N GLU A 236 -5.08 11.20 -32.94
CA GLU A 236 -5.71 10.97 -34.25
C GLU A 236 -4.71 10.42 -35.28
N THR A 237 -4.96 9.20 -35.78
CA THR A 237 -4.25 8.66 -36.93
C THR A 237 -4.78 9.31 -38.22
N LYS A 238 -4.04 10.26 -38.77
CA LYS A 238 -4.28 10.78 -40.13
C LYS A 238 -4.03 9.68 -41.16
N LYS A 239 -5.12 9.18 -41.77
CA LYS A 239 -5.09 8.31 -42.96
C LYS A 239 -4.41 9.05 -44.13
N LYS A 240 -3.26 8.54 -44.58
CA LYS A 240 -2.71 8.90 -45.90
C LYS A 240 -3.51 8.20 -46.98
N ILE A 241 -4.18 8.99 -47.82
CA ILE A 241 -4.79 8.55 -49.06
C ILE A 241 -3.65 8.24 -50.04
N ALA A 242 -3.54 6.98 -50.46
CA ALA A 242 -2.63 6.57 -51.53
C ALA A 242 -3.27 6.95 -52.88
N ILE A 243 -2.72 7.97 -53.54
CA ILE A 243 -3.00 8.26 -54.95
C ILE A 243 -2.12 7.33 -55.77
N LYS A 244 -2.77 6.48 -56.58
CA LYS A 244 -2.16 5.62 -57.58
C LYS A 244 -1.71 6.50 -58.76
N SER A 245 -0.47 6.37 -59.19
CA SER A 245 0.03 6.81 -60.49
C SER A 245 0.99 5.76 -61.01
#